data_AF-A0A0M2LG35-F1
#
_entry.id   AF-A0A0M2LG35-F1
#
_cell.length_a   1.000
_cell.length_b   1.000
_cell.length_c   1.000
_cell.angle_alpha   90.00
_cell.angle_beta   90.00
_cell.angle_gamma   90.00
#
_symmetry.space_group_name_H-M   'P 1'
#
loop_
_entity.id
_entity.type
_entity.pdbx_description
1 polymer ?
#
loop_
_entity_poly.entity_id
_entity_poly.type
_entity_poly.pdbx_seq_one_letter_code
_entity_poly.pdbx_strand_id
1 'polypeptide(L)'
;MSPRKVRGASAEDGEELQLSPSETLAHNSAMRVSGARSGRQSTQRALASIVLGFELIIVFLMGMTVFGLSLLEPRELGIYIGIGLCLVIVVALACMRGGLGIKLGWAVHALMLAVAFIMPMSLFVSLVFLALWIFCMVRGAQIDRDRAAWLASQGAPE
;
A
#
# COMPACT_ATOMS: atom_id res chain seq x y z
N MET A 1 -18.35 -32.17 52.38
CA MET A 1 -18.01 -31.37 51.18
C MET A 1 -17.05 -30.29 51.64
N SER A 2 -15.79 -30.34 51.21
CA SER A 2 -14.66 -29.61 51.83
C SER A 2 -14.70 -28.09 51.53
N PRO A 3 -14.44 -27.20 52.51
CA PRO A 3 -14.20 -25.80 52.22
C PRO A 3 -12.89 -25.66 51.46
N ARG A 4 -12.96 -25.21 50.21
CA ARG A 4 -11.79 -24.90 49.39
C ARG A 4 -11.07 -23.72 50.05
N LYS A 5 -10.05 -24.05 50.86
CA LYS A 5 -9.05 -23.10 51.35
C LYS A 5 -8.39 -22.47 50.12
N VAL A 6 -8.82 -21.26 49.76
CA VAL A 6 -8.12 -20.41 48.78
C VAL A 6 -6.82 -20.02 49.48
N ARG A 7 -5.80 -20.84 49.21
CA ARG A 7 -4.44 -20.68 49.69
C ARG A 7 -3.81 -19.54 48.91
N GLY A 8 -3.48 -18.47 49.63
CA GLY A 8 -2.54 -17.44 49.19
C GLY A 8 -3.10 -16.44 48.19
N ALA A 9 -3.66 -15.35 48.70
CA ALA A 9 -3.25 -14.04 48.19
C ALA A 9 -1.76 -13.90 48.57
N SER A 10 -0.90 -14.50 47.75
CA SER A 10 0.55 -14.30 47.89
C SER A 10 0.82 -12.85 47.52
N ALA A 11 1.81 -12.26 48.16
CA ALA A 11 2.25 -10.88 47.97
C ALA A 11 2.85 -10.58 46.56
N GLU A 12 2.43 -11.33 45.53
CA GLU A 12 3.02 -11.37 44.18
C GLU A 12 2.12 -10.74 43.11
N ASP A 13 0.89 -10.34 43.43
CA ASP A 13 0.03 -9.60 42.50
C ASP A 13 0.35 -8.08 42.48
N GLY A 14 1.26 -7.63 43.35
CA GLY A 14 1.60 -6.22 43.60
C GLY A 14 3.05 -5.80 43.27
N GLU A 15 3.92 -6.70 42.81
CA GLU A 15 5.18 -6.31 42.16
C GLU A 15 4.88 -5.91 40.71
N GLU A 16 4.24 -4.75 40.60
CA GLU A 16 4.13 -3.96 39.37
C GLU A 16 5.52 -3.93 38.72
N LEU A 17 5.65 -4.56 37.55
CA LEU A 17 6.90 -4.74 36.79
C LEU A 17 7.49 -3.37 36.42
N GLN A 18 8.18 -2.73 37.37
CA GLN A 18 8.88 -1.47 37.18
C GLN A 18 10.12 -1.76 36.33
N LEU A 19 9.93 -1.68 35.01
CA LEU A 19 11.01 -1.79 34.04
C LEU A 19 12.11 -0.80 34.44
N SER A 20 13.33 -1.30 34.64
CA SER A 20 14.50 -0.46 34.88
C SER A 20 14.61 0.58 33.76
N PRO A 21 15.14 1.79 34.01
CA PRO A 21 15.31 2.80 32.96
C PRO A 21 16.01 2.27 31.70
N SER A 22 16.94 1.32 31.86
CA SER A 22 17.62 0.65 30.75
C SER A 22 16.73 -0.34 30.00
N GLU A 23 15.85 -1.08 30.69
CA GLU A 23 14.90 -2.02 30.08
C GLU A 23 13.77 -1.30 29.35
N THR A 24 13.28 -0.19 29.91
CA THR A 24 12.33 0.69 29.23
C THR A 24 12.95 1.30 27.97
N LEU A 25 14.24 1.69 28.04
CA LEU A 25 14.97 2.21 26.88
C LEU A 25 15.19 1.12 25.83
N ALA A 26 15.58 -0.08 26.25
CA ALA A 26 15.76 -1.24 25.37
C ALA A 26 14.43 -1.66 24.73
N HIS A 27 13.34 -1.67 25.49
CA HIS A 27 11.99 -1.97 25.00
C HIS A 27 11.53 -0.94 23.97
N ASN A 28 11.71 0.36 24.25
CA ASN A 28 11.39 1.43 23.31
C ASN A 28 12.26 1.39 22.05
N SER A 29 13.53 1.00 22.19
CA SER A 29 14.47 0.83 21.07
C SER A 29 14.06 -0.35 20.19
N ALA A 30 13.74 -1.49 20.82
CA ALA A 30 13.25 -2.69 20.16
C ALA A 30 11.92 -2.43 19.43
N MET A 31 10.97 -1.73 20.06
CA MET A 31 9.70 -1.31 19.45
C MET A 31 9.91 -0.35 18.26
N ARG A 32 10.93 0.52 18.30
CA ARG A 32 11.26 1.40 17.17
C ARG A 32 11.93 0.66 16.03
N VAL A 33 12.87 -0.24 16.33
CA VAL A 33 13.59 -1.07 15.35
C VAL A 33 12.66 -2.07 14.67
N SER A 34 11.75 -2.69 15.41
CA SER A 34 10.72 -3.59 14.87
C SER A 34 9.65 -2.87 14.04
N GLY A 35 9.73 -1.55 13.90
CA GLY A 35 8.82 -0.78 13.07
C GLY A 35 7.41 -0.64 13.66
N ALA A 36 7.20 -0.98 14.94
CA ALA A 36 5.91 -0.83 15.62
C ALA A 36 5.39 0.63 15.61
N ARG A 37 6.30 1.59 15.39
CA ARG A 37 6.03 3.02 15.30
C ARG A 37 5.80 3.55 13.88
N SER A 38 6.01 2.73 12.83
CA SER A 38 5.59 3.09 11.48
C SER A 38 4.07 3.01 11.44
N GLY A 39 3.41 4.16 11.60
CA GLY A 39 1.95 4.27 11.64
C GLY A 39 1.34 3.37 10.57
N ARG A 40 0.59 2.36 11.04
CA ARG A 40 0.14 1.18 10.27
C ARG A 40 -0.25 1.57 8.85
N GLN A 41 0.66 1.35 7.91
CA GLN A 41 0.37 1.62 6.51
C GLN A 41 -0.78 0.71 6.08
N SER A 42 -1.77 1.31 5.42
CA SER A 42 -2.91 0.57 4.87
C SER A 42 -2.40 -0.45 3.85
N THR A 43 -2.82 -1.71 4.00
CA THR A 43 -2.48 -2.80 3.10
C THR A 43 -2.94 -2.45 1.68
N GLN A 44 -4.11 -1.83 1.56
CA GLN A 44 -4.62 -1.31 0.29
C GLN A 44 -3.63 -0.36 -0.39
N ARG A 45 -3.04 0.58 0.36
CA ARG A 45 -2.08 1.56 -0.18
C ARG A 45 -0.76 0.91 -0.57
N ALA A 46 -0.28 -0.06 0.21
CA ALA A 46 0.92 -0.81 -0.12
C ALA A 46 0.75 -1.57 -1.44
N LEU A 47 -0.35 -2.33 -1.57
CA LEU A 47 -0.67 -3.04 -2.81
C LEU A 47 -0.83 -2.08 -4.01
N ALA A 48 -1.53 -0.96 -3.82
CA ALA A 48 -1.68 0.08 -4.85
C ALA A 48 -0.34 0.62 -5.34
N SER A 49 0.58 0.88 -4.41
CA SER A 49 1.92 1.39 -4.75
C SER A 49 2.76 0.39 -5.54
N ILE A 50 2.60 -0.91 -5.26
CA ILE A 50 3.28 -1.98 -6.00
C ILE A 50 2.75 -2.03 -7.44
N VAL A 51 1.42 -1.97 -7.61
CA VAL A 51 0.79 -1.96 -8.94
C VAL A 51 1.26 -0.75 -9.76
N LEU A 52 1.19 0.46 -9.21
CA LEU A 52 1.67 1.66 -9.89
C LEU A 52 3.19 1.65 -10.15
N GLY A 53 3.98 1.02 -9.28
CA GLY A 53 5.41 0.88 -9.47
C GLY A 53 5.76 0.02 -10.68
N PHE A 54 5.09 -1.12 -10.85
CA PHE A 54 5.25 -1.94 -12.05
C PHE A 54 4.69 -1.24 -13.30
N GLU A 55 3.57 -0.54 -13.14
CA GLU A 55 2.95 0.24 -14.21
C GLU A 55 3.91 1.30 -14.76
N LEU A 56 4.65 1.99 -13.89
CA LEU A 56 5.65 2.99 -14.29
C LEU A 56 6.68 2.40 -15.27
N ILE A 57 7.15 1.18 -14.99
CA ILE A 57 8.11 0.49 -15.85
C ILE A 57 7.46 0.15 -17.20
N ILE A 58 6.24 -0.37 -17.18
CA ILE A 58 5.49 -0.75 -18.38
C ILE A 58 5.22 0.46 -19.26
N VAL A 59 4.71 1.56 -18.70
CA VAL A 59 4.44 2.80 -19.43
C VAL A 59 5.70 3.38 -20.03
N PHE A 60 6.82 3.34 -19.31
CA PHE A 60 8.11 3.77 -19.86
C PHE A 60 8.49 2.94 -21.10
N LEU A 61 8.42 1.61 -21.00
CA LEU A 61 8.67 0.71 -22.13
C LEU A 61 7.68 0.95 -23.27
N MET A 62 6.40 1.18 -22.95
CA MET A 62 5.33 1.45 -23.90
C MET A 62 5.60 2.73 -24.70
N GLY A 63 6.03 3.81 -24.04
CA GLY A 63 6.44 5.04 -24.71
C GLY A 63 7.61 4.82 -25.67
N MET A 64 8.61 4.03 -25.27
CA MET A 64 9.71 3.64 -26.15
C MET A 64 9.23 2.77 -27.32
N THR A 65 8.26 1.89 -27.13
CA THR A 65 7.66 1.09 -28.21
C THR A 65 6.93 1.98 -29.22
N VAL A 66 6.09 2.92 -28.76
CA VAL A 66 5.38 3.86 -29.63
C VAL A 66 6.36 4.69 -30.46
N PHE A 67 7.44 5.18 -29.84
CA PHE A 67 8.52 5.88 -30.54
C PHE A 67 9.27 4.96 -31.53
N GLY A 68 9.65 3.76 -31.10
CA GLY A 68 10.40 2.81 -31.92
C GLY A 68 9.64 2.30 -33.15
N LEU A 69 8.32 2.16 -33.03
CA LEU A 69 7.43 1.80 -34.14
C LEU A 69 7.00 3.01 -34.98
N SER A 70 7.37 4.25 -34.59
CA SER A 70 6.94 5.49 -35.26
C SER A 70 5.43 5.57 -35.48
N LEU A 71 4.64 5.18 -34.48
CA LEU A 71 3.17 5.13 -34.57
C LEU A 71 2.50 6.51 -34.60
N LEU A 72 3.24 7.57 -34.30
CA LEU A 72 2.76 8.96 -34.25
C LEU A 72 3.63 9.84 -35.13
N GLU A 73 3.01 10.82 -35.77
CA GLU A 73 3.70 11.92 -36.45
C GLU A 73 3.38 13.24 -35.74
N PRO A 74 4.39 14.01 -35.29
CA PRO A 74 5.83 13.70 -35.29
C PRO A 74 6.23 12.61 -34.27
N ARG A 75 7.29 11.85 -34.59
CA ARG A 75 7.71 10.66 -33.81
C ARG A 75 8.01 10.94 -32.34
N GLU A 76 8.58 12.11 -32.03
CA GLU A 76 8.92 12.52 -30.67
C GLU A 76 7.70 12.58 -29.73
N LEU A 77 6.47 12.68 -30.27
CA LEU A 77 5.25 12.61 -29.48
C LEU A 77 5.16 11.32 -28.65
N GLY A 78 5.65 10.19 -29.16
CA GLY A 78 5.67 8.93 -28.41
C GLY A 78 6.47 9.03 -27.11
N ILE A 79 7.62 9.72 -27.15
CA ILE A 79 8.48 9.94 -25.97
C ILE A 79 7.80 10.93 -25.03
N TYR A 80 7.26 12.04 -25.54
CA TYR A 80 6.61 13.04 -24.70
C TYR A 80 5.39 12.48 -23.96
N ILE A 81 4.57 11.68 -24.64
CA ILE A 81 3.42 11.01 -24.02
C ILE A 81 3.88 9.98 -22.99
N GLY A 82 4.88 9.15 -23.32
CA GLY A 82 5.43 8.15 -22.40
C GLY A 82 6.01 8.78 -21.14
N ILE A 83 6.87 9.79 -21.28
CA ILE A 83 7.44 10.52 -20.14
C ILE A 83 6.36 11.26 -19.35
N GLY A 84 5.41 11.91 -20.03
CA GLY A 84 4.29 12.58 -19.39
C GLY A 84 3.49 11.63 -18.50
N LEU A 85 3.18 10.43 -19.00
CA LEU A 85 2.45 9.42 -18.24
C LEU A 85 3.28 8.85 -17.09
N CYS A 86 4.60 8.64 -17.27
CA CYS A 86 5.51 8.29 -16.18
C CYS A 86 5.50 9.34 -15.06
N LEU A 87 5.52 10.63 -15.40
CA LEU A 87 5.46 11.72 -14.41
C LEU A 87 4.13 11.69 -13.64
N VAL A 88 3.00 11.46 -14.32
CA VAL A 88 1.70 11.31 -13.67
C VAL A 88 1.71 10.14 -12.68
N ILE A 89 2.32 9.00 -13.04
CA ILE A 89 2.44 7.84 -12.14
C ILE A 89 3.32 8.15 -10.93
N VAL A 90 4.45 8.83 -11.13
CA VAL A 90 5.33 9.27 -10.03
C VAL A 90 4.60 10.21 -9.08
N VAL A 91 3.81 11.15 -9.60
CA VAL A 91 2.96 12.03 -8.79
C VAL A 91 1.90 11.21 -8.03
N ALA A 92 1.25 10.24 -8.70
CA ALA A 92 0.28 9.35 -8.05
C ALA A 92 0.91 8.55 -6.90
N LEU A 93 2.13 8.03 -7.09
CA LEU A 93 2.91 7.34 -6.05
C LEU A 93 3.25 8.27 -4.87
N ALA A 94 3.71 9.48 -5.15
CA ALA A 94 3.99 10.48 -4.10
C ALA A 94 2.71 10.83 -3.30
N CYS A 95 1.59 11.01 -4.01
CA CYS A 95 0.28 11.30 -3.42
C CYS A 95 -0.39 10.10 -2.73
N MET A 96 0.15 8.88 -2.88
CA MET A 96 -0.35 7.70 -2.16
C MET A 96 -0.21 7.83 -0.63
N ARG A 97 0.71 8.68 -0.18
CA ARG A 97 0.85 9.06 1.24
C ARG A 97 -0.34 9.89 1.75
N GLY A 98 -0.95 10.70 0.88
CA GLY A 98 -1.91 11.75 1.25
C GLY A 98 -3.30 11.56 0.64
N GLY A 99 -3.92 10.39 0.79
CA GLY A 99 -5.36 10.11 0.51
C GLY A 99 -5.83 10.25 -0.95
N LEU A 100 -5.19 11.09 -1.76
CA LEU A 100 -5.51 11.41 -3.14
C LEU A 100 -4.91 10.41 -4.14
N GLY A 101 -3.92 9.60 -3.72
CA GLY A 101 -3.25 8.64 -4.59
C GLY A 101 -4.19 7.62 -5.24
N ILE A 102 -5.27 7.21 -4.58
CA ILE A 102 -6.25 6.28 -5.17
C ILE A 102 -7.00 6.94 -6.34
N LYS A 103 -7.40 8.22 -6.20
CA LYS A 103 -8.07 8.96 -7.28
C LYS A 103 -7.13 9.16 -8.48
N LEU A 104 -5.87 9.47 -8.21
CA LEU A 104 -4.85 9.59 -9.26
C LEU A 104 -4.55 8.26 -9.95
N GLY A 105 -4.54 7.14 -9.22
CA GLY A 105 -4.38 5.82 -9.83
C GLY A 105 -5.51 5.47 -10.79
N TRP A 106 -6.75 5.81 -10.48
CA TRP A 106 -7.87 5.69 -11.43
C TRP A 106 -7.67 6.53 -12.68
N ALA A 107 -7.15 7.76 -12.53
CA ALA A 107 -6.80 8.60 -13.68
C ALA A 107 -5.70 7.94 -14.54
N VAL A 108 -4.65 7.40 -13.92
CA VAL A 108 -3.58 6.66 -14.63
C VAL A 108 -4.16 5.52 -15.47
N HIS A 109 -5.04 4.69 -14.90
CA HIS A 109 -5.64 3.58 -15.64
C HIS A 109 -6.56 4.05 -16.78
N ALA A 110 -7.28 5.16 -16.60
CA ALA A 110 -8.06 5.75 -17.68
C ALA A 110 -7.14 6.24 -18.82
N LEU A 111 -6.01 6.89 -18.48
CA LEU A 111 -5.02 7.31 -19.47
C LEU A 111 -4.40 6.12 -20.19
N MET A 112 -4.10 5.02 -19.50
CA MET A 112 -3.58 3.80 -20.15
C MET A 112 -4.57 3.20 -21.14
N LEU A 113 -5.85 3.10 -20.76
CA LEU A 113 -6.88 2.65 -21.68
C LEU A 113 -7.00 3.61 -22.88
N ALA A 114 -6.76 4.90 -22.70
CA ALA A 114 -6.68 5.85 -23.82
C ALA A 114 -5.47 5.56 -24.74
N VAL A 115 -4.31 5.19 -24.18
CA VAL A 115 -3.13 4.77 -24.96
C VAL A 115 -3.40 3.51 -25.78
N ALA A 116 -4.26 2.61 -25.29
CA ALA A 116 -4.66 1.40 -26.02
C ALA A 116 -5.35 1.67 -27.36
N PHE A 117 -5.88 2.88 -27.59
CA PHE A 117 -6.40 3.26 -28.91
C PHE A 117 -5.29 3.54 -29.93
N ILE A 118 -4.13 4.04 -29.46
CA ILE A 118 -2.96 4.30 -30.32
C ILE A 118 -2.23 2.99 -30.60
N MET A 119 -2.08 2.16 -29.58
CA MET A 119 -1.41 0.87 -29.68
C MET A 119 -2.34 -0.24 -29.18
N PRO A 120 -3.19 -0.84 -30.04
CA PRO A 120 -4.17 -1.85 -29.63
C PRO A 120 -3.61 -3.02 -28.83
N MET A 121 -2.35 -3.39 -29.06
CA MET A 121 -1.66 -4.44 -28.30
C MET A 121 -1.46 -4.08 -26.81
N SER A 122 -1.40 -2.80 -26.43
CA SER A 122 -1.35 -2.39 -25.02
C SER A 122 -2.68 -2.51 -24.29
N LEU A 123 -3.79 -2.77 -25.00
CA LEU A 123 -5.09 -2.99 -24.39
C LEU A 123 -5.04 -4.16 -23.41
N PHE A 124 -4.41 -5.26 -23.80
CA PHE A 124 -4.28 -6.45 -22.95
C PHE A 124 -3.58 -6.11 -21.63
N VAL A 125 -2.45 -5.41 -21.71
CA VAL A 125 -1.66 -5.00 -20.54
C VAL A 125 -2.47 -4.06 -19.65
N SER A 126 -3.13 -3.07 -20.25
CA SER A 126 -3.95 -2.08 -19.53
C SER A 126 -5.11 -2.73 -18.79
N LEU A 127 -5.77 -3.72 -19.41
CA LEU A 127 -6.87 -4.46 -18.78
C LEU A 127 -6.40 -5.32 -17.61
N VAL A 128 -5.27 -6.01 -17.76
CA VAL A 128 -4.70 -6.83 -16.68
C VAL A 128 -4.31 -5.97 -15.49
N PHE A 129 -3.64 -4.85 -15.73
CA PHE A 129 -3.23 -3.94 -14.64
C PHE A 129 -4.41 -3.23 -14.00
N LEU A 130 -5.42 -2.82 -14.77
CA LEU A 130 -6.65 -2.28 -14.21
C LEU A 130 -7.42 -3.33 -13.38
N ALA A 131 -7.49 -4.58 -13.84
CA ALA A 131 -8.11 -5.66 -13.08
C ALA A 131 -7.35 -5.91 -11.76
N LEU A 132 -6.01 -5.93 -11.81
CA LEU A 132 -5.16 -6.05 -10.64
C LEU A 132 -5.37 -4.87 -9.67
N TRP A 133 -5.45 -3.65 -10.19
CA TRP A 133 -5.74 -2.45 -9.41
C TRP A 133 -7.08 -2.56 -8.67
N ILE A 134 -8.15 -2.91 -9.38
CA ILE A 134 -9.49 -3.10 -8.79
C ILE A 134 -9.43 -4.19 -7.71
N PHE A 135 -8.76 -5.31 -7.99
CA PHE A 135 -8.57 -6.39 -7.03
C PHE A 135 -7.84 -5.90 -5.77
N CYS A 136 -6.74 -5.16 -5.91
CA CYS A 136 -6.00 -4.57 -4.79
C CYS A 136 -6.85 -3.58 -3.99
N MET A 137 -7.72 -2.80 -4.65
CA MET A 137 -8.63 -1.88 -3.97
C MET A 137 -9.65 -2.62 -3.11
N VAL A 138 -10.30 -3.64 -3.67
CA VAL A 138 -11.34 -4.40 -2.96
C VAL A 138 -10.74 -5.25 -1.85
N ARG A 139 -9.72 -6.06 -2.16
CA ARG A 139 -9.10 -6.97 -1.20
C ARG A 139 -8.28 -6.24 -0.14
N GLY A 140 -7.54 -5.21 -0.54
CA GLY A 140 -6.81 -4.38 0.41
C GLY A 140 -7.73 -3.70 1.41
N ALA A 141 -8.85 -3.13 0.95
CA ALA A 141 -9.84 -2.52 1.85
C ALA A 141 -10.54 -3.55 2.74
N GLN A 142 -10.79 -4.76 2.24
CA GLN A 142 -11.32 -5.86 3.06
C GLN A 142 -10.35 -6.22 4.19
N ILE A 143 -9.08 -6.49 3.86
CA ILE A 143 -8.04 -6.82 4.84
C ILE A 143 -7.87 -5.70 5.87
N ASP A 144 -7.85 -4.44 5.42
CA ASP A 144 -7.70 -3.30 6.33
C ASP A 144 -8.88 -3.16 7.29
N ARG A 145 -10.11 -3.45 6.85
CA ARG A 145 -11.31 -3.47 7.71
C ARG A 145 -11.29 -4.62 8.72
N ASP A 146 -10.97 -5.83 8.26
CA ASP A 146 -10.91 -7.02 9.12
C ASP A 146 -9.84 -6.83 10.20
N ARG A 147 -8.68 -6.27 9.81
CA ARG A 147 -7.60 -5.93 10.73
C ARG A 147 -8.00 -4.84 11.73
N ALA A 148 -8.80 -3.85 11.31
CA ALA A 148 -9.31 -2.81 12.21
C ALA A 148 -10.28 -3.39 13.24
N ALA A 149 -11.19 -4.28 12.83
CA ALA A 149 -12.14 -4.95 13.72
C ALA A 149 -11.42 -5.83 14.76
N TRP A 150 -10.40 -6.59 14.35
CA TRP A 150 -9.59 -7.43 15.25
C TRP A 150 -8.84 -6.64 16.34
N LEU A 151 -8.50 -5.38 16.10
CA LEU A 151 -7.85 -4.53 17.12
C LEU A 151 -8.86 -3.90 18.06
N ALA A 152 -10.04 -3.52 17.53
CA ALA A 152 -11.13 -3.03 18.36
C ALA A 152 -11.55 -4.09 19.40
N SER A 153 -11.55 -5.38 19.03
CA SER A 153 -11.85 -6.47 19.96
C SER A 153 -10.75 -6.77 20.99
N GLN A 154 -9.50 -6.35 20.76
CA GLN A 154 -8.40 -6.53 21.72
C GLN A 154 -8.16 -5.30 22.60
N GLY A 155 -8.67 -4.13 22.19
CA GLY A 155 -8.54 -2.87 22.92
C GLY A 155 -9.72 -2.53 23.83
N ALA A 156 -10.75 -3.39 23.91
CA ALA A 156 -11.83 -3.24 24.87
C ALA A 156 -11.38 -3.78 26.24
N PRO A 157 -11.16 -2.93 27.26
CA PRO A 157 -11.01 -3.42 28.62
C PRO A 157 -12.35 -4.03 29.08
N GLU A 158 -12.32 -5.26 29.59
CA GLU A 158 -13.42 -5.87 30.34
C GLU A 158 -13.69 -5.08 31.64
#